data_AF-A0A2V2AQM5-F1
#
_entry.id   AF-A0A2V2AQM5-F1
#
_cell.length_a   1.000
_cell.length_b   1.000
_cell.length_c   1.000
_cell.angle_alpha   90.00
_cell.angle_beta   90.00
_cell.angle_gamma   90.00
#
_symmetry.space_group_name_H-M   'P 1'
#
loop_
_entity.id
_entity.type
_entity.pdbx_description
1 polymer ?
#
loop_
_entity_poly.entity_id
_entity_poly.type
_entity_poly.pdbx_seq_one_letter_code
_entity_poly.pdbx_strand_id
1 'polypeptide(L)'
;MADKDREKWMARFQVRLAMQPGVDRAVVLRAVKEVTAHCAETGEHPQTAFGDPDAHAVQAAARLVPADRAARTKRHNAVADALGSALKKAGDIAGL
;
A
#
# COMPACT_ATOMS: atom_id res chain seq x y z
N MET A 1 21.79 4.32 6.69
CA MET A 1 20.81 5.16 7.42
C MET A 1 19.49 5.20 6.68
N ALA A 2 19.47 5.54 5.38
CA ALA A 2 18.27 5.62 4.53
C ALA A 2 17.29 4.42 4.61
N ASP A 3 17.79 3.19 4.74
CA ASP A 3 16.91 2.01 4.86
C ASP A 3 16.09 2.03 6.17
N LYS A 4 16.74 2.38 7.29
CA LYS A 4 16.08 2.48 8.61
C LYS A 4 15.10 3.64 8.69
N ASP A 5 15.36 4.73 7.97
CA ASP A 5 14.44 5.85 7.86
C ASP A 5 13.21 5.49 7.00
N ARG A 6 13.41 4.71 5.94
CA ARG A 6 12.32 4.15 5.12
C ARG A 6 11.44 3.19 5.92
N GLU A 7 12.05 2.29 6.71
CA GLU A 7 11.33 1.37 7.58
C GLU A 7 10.47 2.12 8.61
N LYS A 8 11.03 3.14 9.26
CA LYS A 8 10.30 3.99 10.21
C LYS A 8 9.15 4.75 9.56
N TRP A 9 9.38 5.29 8.36
CA TRP A 9 8.36 5.97 7.58
C TRP A 9 7.21 5.00 7.26
N MET A 10 7.52 3.79 6.79
CA MET A 10 6.53 2.78 6.44
C MET A 10 5.73 2.31 7.66
N ALA A 11 6.40 2.07 8.79
CA ALA A 11 5.73 1.66 10.02
C ALA A 11 4.74 2.74 10.50
N ARG A 12 5.13 4.02 10.48
CA ARG A 12 4.24 5.14 10.84
C ARG A 12 3.06 5.26 9.88
N PHE A 13 3.35 5.21 8.58
CA PHE A 13 2.33 5.25 7.54
C PHE A 13 1.29 4.14 7.71
N GLN A 14 1.73 2.90 7.91
CA GLN A 14 0.85 1.74 8.10
C GLN A 14 -0.02 1.88 9.36
N VAL A 15 0.58 2.26 10.50
CA VAL A 15 -0.15 2.46 11.77
C VAL A 15 -1.22 3.54 11.58
N ARG A 16 -0.85 4.68 11.00
CA ARG A 16 -1.79 5.80 10.87
C ARG A 16 -2.87 5.55 9.85
N LEU A 17 -2.56 4.83 8.77
CA LEU A 17 -3.53 4.41 7.77
C LEU A 17 -4.53 3.42 8.37
N ALA A 18 -4.07 2.44 9.13
CA ALA A 18 -4.94 1.45 9.79
C ALA A 18 -5.88 2.08 10.85
N MET A 19 -5.49 3.22 11.43
CA MET A 19 -6.34 3.98 12.35
C MET A 19 -7.40 4.83 11.65
N GLN A 20 -7.36 4.99 10.32
CA GLN A 20 -8.35 5.78 9.60
C GLN A 20 -9.70 5.07 9.53
N PRO A 21 -10.82 5.80 9.66
CA PRO A 21 -12.15 5.21 9.63
C PRO A 21 -12.43 4.58 8.26
N GLY A 22 -12.92 3.34 8.27
CA GLY A 22 -13.28 2.60 7.05
C GLY A 22 -12.10 1.98 6.31
N VAL A 23 -10.86 2.18 6.76
CA VAL A 23 -9.69 1.48 6.25
C VAL A 23 -9.73 0.02 6.71
N ASP A 24 -9.55 -0.87 5.76
CA ASP A 24 -9.43 -2.31 5.98
C ASP A 24 -8.05 -2.81 5.56
N ARG A 25 -7.72 -4.05 5.90
CA ARG A 25 -6.39 -4.62 5.64
C ARG A 25 -6.01 -4.56 4.16
N ALA A 26 -6.95 -4.75 3.24
CA ALA A 26 -6.63 -4.66 1.81
C ALA A 26 -6.35 -3.23 1.34
N VAL A 27 -6.99 -2.23 1.96
CA VAL A 27 -6.68 -0.82 1.67
C VAL A 27 -5.26 -0.50 2.15
N VAL A 28 -4.88 -0.98 3.33
CA VAL A 28 -3.51 -0.85 3.85
C VAL A 28 -2.51 -1.54 2.91
N LEU A 29 -2.76 -2.79 2.53
CA LEU A 29 -1.89 -3.55 1.63
C LEU A 29 -1.75 -2.88 0.26
N ARG A 30 -2.84 -2.35 -0.29
CA ARG A 30 -2.81 -1.62 -1.57
C ARG A 30 -1.95 -0.36 -1.46
N ALA A 31 -2.15 0.44 -0.42
CA ALA A 31 -1.41 1.69 -0.25
C ALA A 31 0.09 1.45 -0.02
N VAL A 32 0.44 0.43 0.78
CA VAL A 32 1.84 0.01 0.99
C VAL A 32 2.47 -0.42 -0.34
N LYS A 33 1.75 -1.20 -1.15
CA LYS A 33 2.22 -1.63 -2.46
C LYS A 33 2.50 -0.43 -3.38
N GLU A 34 1.64 0.59 -3.39
CA GLU A 34 1.83 1.81 -4.20
C GLU A 34 3.11 2.54 -3.79
N VAL A 35 3.35 2.72 -2.48
CA VAL A 35 4.57 3.38 -1.98
C VAL A 35 5.82 2.57 -2.31
N THR A 36 5.78 1.25 -2.09
CA THR A 36 6.92 0.37 -2.37
C THR A 36 7.24 0.30 -3.86
N ALA A 37 6.23 0.22 -4.72
CA ALA A 37 6.41 0.22 -6.17
C ALA A 37 7.06 1.53 -6.63
N HIS A 38 6.54 2.67 -6.17
CA HIS A 38 7.12 3.97 -6.52
C HIS A 38 8.57 4.10 -6.05
N CYS A 39 8.89 3.70 -4.82
CA CYS A 39 10.28 3.71 -4.34
C CYS A 39 11.19 2.78 -5.14
N ALA A 40 10.68 1.66 -5.67
CA ALA A 40 11.45 0.77 -6.52
C ALA A 40 11.63 1.33 -7.94
N GLU A 41 10.65 2.07 -8.46
CA GLU A 41 10.67 2.69 -9.78
C GLU A 41 11.56 3.93 -9.84
N THR A 42 11.47 4.81 -8.84
CA THR A 42 12.23 6.08 -8.81
C THR A 42 13.55 5.96 -8.07
N GLY A 43 13.70 4.94 -7.20
CA GLY A 43 14.82 4.84 -6.27
C GLY A 43 14.79 5.90 -5.16
N GLU A 44 13.74 6.73 -5.09
CA GLU A 44 13.65 7.81 -4.12
C GLU A 44 13.13 7.32 -2.77
N HIS A 45 13.53 8.04 -1.71
CA HIS A 45 13.03 7.78 -0.36
C HIS A 45 11.57 8.22 -0.25
N PRO A 46 10.68 7.45 0.43
CA PRO A 46 9.26 7.78 0.48
C PRO A 46 8.98 9.13 1.13
N GLN A 47 9.81 9.59 2.07
CA GLN A 47 9.68 10.94 2.64
C GLN A 47 9.92 12.06 1.62
N THR A 48 10.76 11.83 0.60
CA THR A 48 11.02 12.79 -0.47
C THR A 48 9.89 12.79 -1.49
N ALA A 49 9.41 11.60 -1.87
CA ALA A 49 8.36 11.44 -2.87
C ALA A 49 6.94 11.77 -2.34
N PHE A 50 6.64 11.37 -1.11
CA PHE A 50 5.29 11.43 -0.52
C PHE A 50 5.17 12.41 0.65
N GLY A 51 6.30 12.92 1.15
CA GLY A 51 6.32 13.82 2.29
C GLY A 51 6.10 13.10 3.63
N ASP A 52 5.31 13.73 4.50
CA ASP A 52 5.02 13.22 5.84
C ASP A 52 4.14 11.94 5.79
N PRO A 53 4.53 10.87 6.52
CA PRO A 53 3.79 9.59 6.47
C PRO A 53 2.37 9.71 7.02
N ASP A 54 2.14 10.62 7.97
CA ASP A 54 0.86 10.85 8.64
C ASP A 54 -0.13 11.54 7.67
N ALA A 55 0.32 12.61 7.04
CA ALA A 55 -0.43 13.34 6.02
C ALA A 55 -0.71 12.46 4.80
N HIS A 56 0.27 11.65 4.37
CA HIS A 56 0.08 10.71 3.27
C HIS A 56 -0.93 9.61 3.63
N ALA A 57 -0.94 9.11 4.87
CA ALA A 57 -1.91 8.12 5.33
C ALA A 57 -3.36 8.66 5.27
N VAL A 58 -3.60 9.90 5.69
CA VAL A 58 -4.92 10.54 5.59
C VAL A 58 -5.35 10.71 4.13
N GLN A 59 -4.45 11.17 3.26
CA GLN A 59 -4.73 11.30 1.82
C GLN A 59 -5.00 9.94 1.16
N ALA A 60 -4.22 8.92 1.49
CA ALA A 60 -4.41 7.56 0.99
C ALA A 60 -5.75 6.99 1.45
N ALA A 61 -6.12 7.18 2.71
CA ALA A 61 -7.44 6.76 3.21
C ALA A 61 -8.57 7.48 2.46
N ALA A 62 -8.49 8.81 2.30
CA ALA A 62 -9.49 9.57 1.56
C ALA A 62 -9.65 9.11 0.10
N ARG A 63 -8.54 8.71 -0.56
CA ARG A 63 -8.56 8.22 -1.95
C ARG A 63 -9.03 6.77 -2.08
N LEU A 64 -8.67 5.92 -1.11
CA LEU A 64 -8.80 4.47 -1.21
C LEU A 64 -10.01 3.91 -0.46
N VAL A 65 -10.52 4.61 0.56
CA VAL A 65 -11.75 4.23 1.27
C VAL A 65 -12.92 4.66 0.38
N PRO A 66 -13.68 3.70 -0.19
CA PRO A 66 -14.89 4.03 -0.92
C PRO A 66 -15.92 4.56 0.09
N ALA A 67 -16.61 5.66 -0.25
CA ALA A 67 -17.70 6.20 0.57
C ALA A 67 -18.85 5.19 0.78
N ASP A 68 -18.91 4.11 0.00
CA ASP A 68 -20.03 3.17 -0.02
C ASP A 68 -19.62 1.74 0.37
N ARG A 69 -20.16 1.28 1.51
CA ARG A 69 -19.94 -0.08 2.06
C ARG A 69 -20.39 -1.21 1.12
N ALA A 70 -21.28 -0.98 0.15
CA ALA A 70 -21.90 -2.05 -0.64
C ALA A 70 -21.01 -2.57 -1.79
N ALA A 71 -20.04 -1.77 -2.27
CA ALA A 71 -19.08 -2.21 -3.29
C ALA A 71 -18.02 -3.21 -2.78
N ARG A 72 -17.96 -3.40 -1.46
CA ARG A 72 -16.88 -4.11 -0.74
C ARG A 72 -16.87 -5.62 -1.01
N THR A 73 -18.02 -6.28 -1.15
CA THR A 73 -18.08 -7.75 -1.25
C THR A 73 -17.66 -8.30 -2.62
N LYS A 74 -17.90 -7.57 -3.72
CA LYS A 74 -17.60 -8.08 -5.07
C LYS A 74 -16.16 -7.85 -5.54
N ARG A 75 -15.49 -6.78 -5.07
CA ARG A 75 -14.12 -6.43 -5.53
C ARG A 75 -13.00 -7.10 -4.75
N HIS A 76 -13.23 -7.46 -3.48
CA HIS A 76 -12.18 -7.99 -2.60
C HIS A 76 -11.63 -9.33 -3.08
N ASN A 77 -12.50 -10.22 -3.58
CA ASN A 77 -12.07 -11.50 -4.11
C ASN A 77 -11.26 -11.35 -5.40
N ALA A 78 -11.69 -10.44 -6.30
CA ALA A 78 -11.04 -10.27 -7.60
C ALA A 78 -9.64 -9.63 -7.50
N VAL A 79 -9.45 -8.65 -6.62
CA VAL A 79 -8.15 -7.95 -6.49
C VAL A 79 -7.14 -8.78 -5.68
N ALA A 80 -7.57 -9.46 -4.62
CA ALA A 80 -6.70 -10.35 -3.87
C ALA A 80 -6.24 -11.55 -4.72
N ASP A 81 -7.15 -12.11 -5.53
CA ASP A 81 -6.84 -13.22 -6.44
C ASP A 81 -5.91 -12.79 -7.59
N ALA A 82 -6.14 -11.60 -8.18
CA ALA A 82 -5.27 -11.06 -9.22
C ALA A 82 -3.86 -10.73 -8.72
N LEU A 83 -3.74 -10.18 -7.50
CA LEU A 83 -2.44 -9.86 -6.90
C LEU A 83 -1.69 -11.13 -6.45
N GLY A 84 -2.39 -12.12 -5.88
CA GLY A 84 -1.80 -13.42 -5.55
C GLY A 84 -1.30 -14.15 -6.79
N SER A 85 -2.08 -14.11 -7.88
CA SER A 85 -1.70 -14.70 -9.17
C SER A 85 -0.51 -14.00 -9.82
N ALA A 86 -0.44 -12.66 -9.77
CA ALA A 86 0.68 -11.91 -10.31
C ALA A 86 1.99 -12.16 -9.52
N LEU A 87 1.92 -12.22 -8.19
CA LEU A 87 3.08 -12.50 -7.36
C LEU A 87 3.59 -13.94 -7.55
N LYS A 88 2.66 -14.91 -7.70
CA LYS A 88 3.02 -16.30 -7.98
C LYS A 88 3.64 -16.46 -9.38
N LYS A 89 3.13 -15.74 -10.39
CA LYS A 89 3.77 -15.71 -11.71
C LYS A 89 5.18 -15.15 -11.65
N ALA A 90 5.42 -14.06 -10.93
CA ALA A 90 6.75 -13.45 -10.84
C ALA A 90 7.81 -14.34 -10.17
N GLY A 91 7.42 -15.19 -9.22
CA GLY A 91 8.31 -16.17 -8.59
C GLY A 91 8.65 -17.37 -9.47
N ASP A 92 7.79 -17.72 -10.43
CA ASP A 92 7.99 -18.84 -11.35
C ASP A 92 8.98 -18.50 -12.48
N ILE A 93 9.01 -17.24 -12.92
CA ILE A 93 9.94 -16.73 -13.95
C ILE A 93 11.38 -16.55 -13.44
N ALA A 94 11.61 -16.59 -12.14
CA ALA A 94 12.94 -16.50 -11.53
C ALA A 94 13.54 -17.87 -11.18
N GLY A 95 12.87 -18.97 -11.56
CA GLY A 95 13.31 -20.34 -11.29
C GLY A 95 13.32 -21.22 -12.54
N LEU A 96 14.24 -20.96 -13.47
CA LEU A 96 14.82 -21.99 -14.34
C LEU A 96 16.28 -21.63 -14.66
#